data_AF-A0A0M5L1V5-F1
#
_entry.id   AF-A0A0M5L1V5-F1
#
_cell.length_a   1.000
_cell.length_b   1.000
_cell.length_c   1.000
_cell.angle_alpha   90.00
_cell.angle_beta   90.00
_cell.angle_gamma   90.00
#
_symmetry.space_group_name_H-M   'P 1'
#
loop_
_entity.id
_entity.type
_entity.pdbx_description
1 polymer ?
#
loop_
_entity_poly.entity_id
_entity_poly.type
_entity_poly.pdbx_seq_one_letter_code
_entity_poly.pdbx_strand_id
1 'polypeptide(L)'
;MVTHLTEEVPRSVWYGWGDPARARPLSRGALEFLRRTLRLDAVAVNHPPVSLADVRLGPATLDDAVLAELAAITGPENVATDRTERILHAGGKSTPDLLRRRSGDALDAPDAVVFPGNSGEVGQILALCVKRQLAVVAFGGGTSVVGGVEPLRGRFAGVITLDLRRMNRLLHVDPVSRTASFEAGIRGPAIEAALAPYGFTLGHFPQSHQEATLGGYVATRSAGQASTGYGRSDDLVKAVHLETPAGPFDAGSPAPGTAAGPKLLDVVVGSEGALGVITSATLKVSPAPAEKVYGAWSFPSFEAGAQALRKLRHDGGRGDMPHVCRLSDTDETASTFKLGGWKTGALARYLALRGQRNPALALFVWEGDGRQARARMRRSARLLRRAGGIPLGPLPGRSWEHGRFAGPYLRDELLSRGVFVETLETAATWSRLEETYTSVRRAILTALESKGGAAFVQTHISHVYSDGASLYFTFLAGLEADGLAQYTRVKAAASAAIVAACATITHHHGVGTDHAPYMGAEIGELGVKVLAGIKRTLDPEGIMNPGKLIPTAPIPDETIPTAPEALQ
;
A
#
# COMPACT_ATOMS: atom_id res chain seq x y z
N MET A 1 -5.33 -14.87 22.76
CA MET A 1 -4.98 -13.57 22.16
C MET A 1 -4.88 -13.77 20.66
N VAL A 2 -5.36 -12.81 19.86
CA VAL A 2 -5.53 -12.95 18.41
C VAL A 2 -4.17 -13.17 17.74
N THR A 3 -3.99 -14.35 17.15
CA THR A 3 -2.74 -14.91 16.57
C THR A 3 -2.44 -14.46 15.14
N HIS A 4 -3.11 -13.41 14.62
CA HIS A 4 -3.00 -13.04 13.19
C HIS A 4 -1.74 -12.24 12.83
N LEU A 5 -0.98 -11.69 13.80
CA LEU A 5 0.20 -10.89 13.50
C LEU A 5 1.39 -11.71 13.01
N THR A 6 1.56 -12.92 13.54
CA THR A 6 2.62 -13.86 13.17
C THR A 6 2.13 -14.94 12.20
N GLU A 7 0.93 -14.78 11.67
CA GLU A 7 0.32 -15.74 10.78
C GLU A 7 0.88 -15.59 9.37
N GLU A 8 1.73 -16.54 8.98
CA GLU A 8 2.21 -16.67 7.61
C GLU A 8 1.15 -17.33 6.71
N VAL A 9 1.10 -16.84 5.46
CA VAL A 9 0.29 -17.41 4.39
C VAL A 9 1.21 -17.92 3.28
N PRO A 10 0.79 -18.92 2.50
CA PRO A 10 1.43 -19.24 1.23
C PRO A 10 1.48 -17.99 0.35
N ARG A 11 2.49 -17.92 -0.52
CA ARG A 11 2.53 -16.86 -1.53
C ARG A 11 1.26 -16.86 -2.35
N SER A 12 0.80 -15.65 -2.65
CA SER A 12 -0.41 -15.40 -3.40
C SER A 12 -0.50 -16.19 -4.69
N VAL A 13 -1.69 -16.70 -5.00
CA VAL A 13 -1.98 -17.23 -6.32
C VAL A 13 -1.74 -16.19 -7.42
N TRP A 14 -1.38 -16.68 -8.61
CA TRP A 14 -0.98 -15.86 -9.74
C TRP A 14 -2.07 -14.88 -10.22
N TYR A 15 -3.35 -15.25 -10.07
CA TYR A 15 -4.50 -14.44 -10.49
C TYR A 15 -5.09 -13.55 -9.39
N GLY A 16 -4.52 -13.55 -8.18
CA GLY A 16 -5.17 -12.96 -7.01
C GLY A 16 -4.25 -12.81 -5.79
N TRP A 17 -4.86 -12.91 -4.61
CA TRP A 17 -4.24 -12.68 -3.30
C TRP A 17 -4.28 -13.93 -2.42
N GLY A 18 -3.16 -14.18 -1.74
CA GLY A 18 -2.98 -15.23 -0.75
C GLY A 18 -3.43 -16.61 -1.22
N ASP A 19 -3.92 -17.39 -0.26
CA ASP A 19 -4.43 -18.74 -0.46
C ASP A 19 -5.94 -18.71 -0.78
N PRO A 20 -6.38 -19.17 -1.97
CA PRO A 20 -7.79 -19.19 -2.36
C PRO A 20 -8.68 -19.96 -1.39
N ALA A 21 -8.15 -20.94 -0.65
CA ALA A 21 -8.92 -21.68 0.36
C ALA A 21 -9.40 -20.79 1.52
N ARG A 22 -8.79 -19.62 1.69
CA ARG A 22 -9.16 -18.62 2.69
C ARG A 22 -10.17 -17.60 2.17
N ALA A 23 -10.43 -17.58 0.86
CA ALA A 23 -11.42 -16.69 0.28
C ALA A 23 -12.81 -17.05 0.80
N ARG A 24 -13.59 -16.04 1.17
CA ARG A 24 -14.97 -16.21 1.64
C ARG A 24 -15.93 -15.68 0.59
N PRO A 25 -16.91 -16.48 0.13
CA PRO A 25 -17.88 -15.99 -0.84
C PRO A 25 -18.72 -14.86 -0.24
N LEU A 26 -19.17 -13.97 -1.11
CA LEU A 26 -20.10 -12.91 -0.74
C LEU A 26 -21.43 -13.49 -0.24
N SER A 27 -21.97 -12.92 0.82
CA SER A 27 -23.31 -13.30 1.32
C SER A 27 -24.39 -12.88 0.32
N ARG A 28 -25.56 -13.53 0.37
CA ARG A 28 -26.72 -13.15 -0.45
C ARG A 28 -27.12 -11.68 -0.28
N GLY A 29 -27.01 -11.15 0.94
CA GLY A 29 -27.27 -9.74 1.23
C GLY A 29 -26.25 -8.80 0.57
N ALA A 30 -24.97 -9.19 0.55
CA ALA A 30 -23.93 -8.43 -0.15
C ALA A 30 -24.13 -8.43 -1.66
N LEU A 31 -24.48 -9.57 -2.25
CA LEU A 31 -24.79 -9.68 -3.67
C LEU A 31 -25.97 -8.80 -4.07
N GLU A 32 -27.07 -8.82 -3.31
CA GLU A 32 -28.23 -7.97 -3.59
C GLU A 32 -27.92 -6.48 -3.39
N PHE A 33 -27.09 -6.15 -2.40
CA PHE A 33 -26.60 -4.78 -2.21
C PHE A 33 -25.81 -4.30 -3.43
N LEU A 34 -24.85 -5.10 -3.93
CA LEU A 34 -24.06 -4.75 -5.11
C LEU A 34 -24.95 -4.58 -6.34
N ARG A 35 -25.83 -5.55 -6.61
CA ARG A 35 -26.75 -5.54 -7.76
C ARG A 35 -27.58 -4.27 -7.82
N ARG A 36 -28.17 -3.87 -6.68
CA ARG A 36 -29.00 -2.65 -6.59
C ARG A 36 -28.17 -1.37 -6.65
N THR A 37 -27.03 -1.33 -5.96
CA THR A 37 -26.22 -0.12 -5.82
C THR A 37 -25.52 0.22 -7.13
N LEU A 38 -24.99 -0.79 -7.82
CA LEU A 38 -24.25 -0.64 -9.08
C LEU A 38 -25.14 -0.83 -10.32
N ARG A 39 -26.44 -1.07 -10.13
CA ARG A 39 -27.45 -1.29 -11.19
C ARG A 39 -27.01 -2.38 -12.18
N LEU A 40 -26.50 -3.49 -11.66
CA LEU A 40 -26.05 -4.62 -12.48
C LEU A 40 -27.22 -5.55 -12.78
N ASP A 41 -27.27 -6.09 -14.01
CA ASP A 41 -28.27 -7.09 -14.41
C ASP A 41 -28.13 -8.37 -13.57
N ALA A 42 -26.88 -8.81 -13.38
CA ALA A 42 -26.53 -9.97 -12.58
C ALA A 42 -25.22 -9.74 -11.82
N VAL A 43 -25.05 -10.50 -10.74
CA VAL A 43 -23.81 -10.53 -9.91
C VAL A 43 -23.32 -11.98 -9.72
N ALA A 44 -23.65 -12.83 -10.70
CA ALA A 44 -23.13 -14.19 -10.78
C ALA A 44 -21.64 -14.18 -11.16
N VAL A 45 -20.94 -15.28 -10.92
CA VAL A 45 -19.55 -15.41 -11.40
C VAL A 45 -19.57 -15.56 -12.90
N ASN A 46 -19.00 -14.60 -13.61
CA ASN A 46 -18.97 -14.51 -15.08
C ASN A 46 -17.60 -14.07 -15.63
N HIS A 47 -16.64 -13.73 -14.75
CA HIS A 47 -15.24 -13.43 -15.11
C HIS A 47 -14.26 -14.28 -14.28
N PRO A 48 -14.37 -15.63 -14.29
CA PRO A 48 -13.39 -16.47 -13.62
C PRO A 48 -12.00 -16.26 -14.25
N PRO A 49 -10.91 -16.39 -13.47
CA PRO A 49 -9.58 -16.39 -14.07
C PRO A 49 -9.43 -17.57 -15.04
N VAL A 50 -8.71 -17.36 -16.14
CA VAL A 50 -8.31 -18.47 -17.03
C VAL A 50 -7.45 -19.49 -16.28
N SER A 51 -7.24 -20.69 -16.84
CA SER A 51 -6.30 -21.63 -16.21
C SER A 51 -4.86 -21.15 -16.37
N LEU A 52 -3.96 -21.52 -15.45
CA LEU A 52 -2.54 -21.16 -15.54
C LEU A 52 -1.91 -21.68 -16.84
N ALA A 53 -2.38 -22.81 -17.37
CA ALA A 53 -1.89 -23.39 -18.62
C ALA A 53 -2.26 -22.54 -19.86
N ASP A 54 -3.31 -21.71 -19.76
CA ASP A 54 -3.83 -20.91 -20.88
C ASP A 54 -3.31 -19.46 -20.90
N VAL A 55 -2.61 -19.01 -19.84
CA VAL A 55 -2.01 -17.66 -19.77
C VAL A 55 -0.94 -17.45 -20.86
N ARG A 56 -1.15 -16.57 -21.81
CA ARG A 56 -0.14 -16.30 -22.85
C ARG A 56 1.10 -15.67 -22.19
N LEU A 57 2.28 -16.20 -22.53
CA LEU A 57 3.57 -15.79 -21.98
C LEU A 57 4.49 -15.38 -23.12
N GLY A 58 5.20 -14.27 -22.97
CA GLY A 58 6.24 -13.90 -23.91
C GLY A 58 7.38 -14.92 -23.93
N PRO A 59 8.12 -15.09 -25.04
CA PRO A 59 9.32 -15.92 -25.03
C PRO A 59 10.31 -15.40 -23.99
N ALA A 60 11.02 -16.28 -23.29
CA ALA A 60 12.21 -15.88 -22.55
C ALA A 60 13.30 -15.62 -23.59
N THR A 61 13.81 -14.40 -23.64
CA THR A 61 14.72 -13.94 -24.71
C THR A 61 16.19 -13.97 -24.31
N LEU A 62 16.49 -14.23 -23.03
CA LEU A 62 17.86 -14.40 -22.55
C LEU A 62 18.50 -15.67 -23.11
N ASP A 63 19.73 -15.54 -23.58
CA ASP A 63 20.51 -16.68 -24.06
C ASP A 63 21.00 -17.58 -22.90
N ASP A 64 21.33 -18.83 -23.24
CA ASP A 64 21.79 -19.83 -22.27
C ASP A 64 23.09 -19.40 -21.55
N ALA A 65 23.90 -18.55 -22.18
CA ALA A 65 25.15 -18.08 -21.60
C ALA A 65 24.89 -17.09 -20.45
N VAL A 66 23.93 -16.16 -20.61
CA VAL A 66 23.48 -15.26 -19.55
C VAL A 66 22.85 -16.04 -18.40
N LEU A 67 22.02 -17.03 -18.70
CA LEU A 67 21.41 -17.89 -17.67
C LEU A 67 22.49 -18.67 -16.89
N ALA A 68 23.52 -19.17 -17.57
CA ALA A 68 24.65 -19.85 -16.94
C ALA A 68 25.49 -18.89 -16.07
N GLU A 69 25.72 -17.65 -16.50
CA GLU A 69 26.41 -16.63 -15.70
C GLU A 69 25.62 -16.25 -14.44
N LEU A 70 24.29 -16.13 -14.53
CA LEU A 70 23.42 -15.92 -13.37
C LEU A 70 23.45 -17.12 -12.41
N ALA A 71 23.34 -18.34 -12.95
CA ALA A 71 23.39 -19.57 -12.16
C ALA A 71 24.76 -19.78 -11.49
N ALA A 72 25.85 -19.29 -12.08
CA ALA A 72 27.18 -19.32 -11.46
C ALA A 72 27.27 -18.42 -10.21
N ILE A 73 26.43 -17.38 -10.11
CA ILE A 73 26.39 -16.48 -8.96
C ILE A 73 25.52 -17.07 -7.83
N THR A 74 24.30 -17.50 -8.16
CA THR A 74 23.29 -17.86 -7.14
C THR A 74 23.08 -19.36 -6.96
N GLY A 75 23.61 -20.19 -7.86
CA GLY A 75 23.26 -21.60 -8.02
C GLY A 75 22.13 -21.80 -9.05
N PRO A 76 22.15 -22.89 -9.84
CA PRO A 76 21.19 -23.14 -10.91
C PRO A 76 19.74 -23.27 -10.43
N GLU A 77 19.52 -23.79 -9.23
CA GLU A 77 18.19 -23.89 -8.61
C GLU A 77 17.59 -22.52 -8.23
N ASN A 78 18.40 -21.46 -8.26
CA ASN A 78 18.02 -20.10 -7.90
C ASN A 78 17.90 -19.18 -9.13
N VAL A 79 17.75 -19.76 -10.32
CA VAL A 79 17.42 -19.07 -11.58
C VAL A 79 16.24 -19.79 -12.24
N ALA A 80 15.07 -19.14 -12.26
CA ALA A 80 13.85 -19.70 -12.80
C ALA A 80 13.46 -19.02 -14.13
N THR A 81 13.28 -19.84 -15.16
CA THR A 81 12.70 -19.45 -16.46
C THR A 81 11.37 -20.15 -16.72
N ASP A 82 10.88 -20.94 -15.75
CA ASP A 82 9.63 -21.66 -15.87
C ASP A 82 8.44 -20.71 -15.92
N ARG A 83 7.36 -21.21 -16.53
CA ARG A 83 6.13 -20.48 -16.74
C ARG A 83 5.51 -19.94 -15.45
N THR A 84 5.55 -20.72 -14.38
CA THR A 84 4.83 -20.38 -13.13
C THR A 84 5.52 -19.20 -12.45
N GLU A 85 6.84 -19.27 -12.26
CA GLU A 85 7.58 -18.18 -11.61
C GLU A 85 7.54 -16.91 -12.47
N ARG A 86 7.68 -17.00 -13.79
CA ARG A 86 7.56 -15.82 -14.67
C ARG A 86 6.19 -15.14 -14.56
N ILE A 87 5.09 -15.90 -14.55
CA ILE A 87 3.72 -15.33 -14.40
C ILE A 87 3.52 -14.71 -13.01
N LEU A 88 4.04 -15.33 -11.95
CA LEU A 88 3.96 -14.79 -10.59
C LEU A 88 4.68 -13.45 -10.42
N HIS A 89 5.65 -13.16 -11.28
CA HIS A 89 6.44 -11.94 -11.29
C HIS A 89 6.08 -10.98 -12.44
N ALA A 90 4.99 -11.25 -13.17
CA ALA A 90 4.46 -10.39 -14.23
C ALA A 90 3.66 -9.20 -13.66
N GLY A 91 4.23 -8.46 -12.72
CA GLY A 91 3.60 -7.29 -12.07
C GLY A 91 3.04 -7.54 -10.67
N GLY A 92 2.42 -6.50 -10.10
CA GLY A 92 1.97 -6.46 -8.72
C GLY A 92 0.55 -6.98 -8.52
N LYS A 93 -0.19 -6.33 -7.61
CA LYS A 93 -1.60 -6.58 -7.29
C LYS A 93 -2.49 -5.39 -7.62
N SER A 94 -2.06 -4.51 -8.54
CA SER A 94 -2.89 -3.45 -9.09
C SER A 94 -4.05 -4.05 -9.91
N THR A 95 -5.13 -3.29 -10.12
CA THR A 95 -6.23 -3.75 -10.97
C THR A 95 -5.78 -4.08 -12.40
N PRO A 96 -4.95 -3.26 -13.10
CA PRO A 96 -4.43 -3.61 -14.42
C PRO A 96 -3.66 -4.92 -14.46
N ASP A 97 -2.80 -5.17 -13.46
CA ASP A 97 -2.02 -6.40 -13.37
C ASP A 97 -2.93 -7.62 -13.22
N LEU A 98 -3.96 -7.50 -12.38
CA LEU A 98 -4.91 -8.58 -12.14
C LEU A 98 -5.83 -8.81 -13.34
N LEU A 99 -6.34 -7.76 -13.99
CA LEU A 99 -7.18 -7.90 -15.18
C LEU A 99 -6.43 -8.58 -16.34
N ARG A 100 -5.19 -8.17 -16.62
CA ARG A 100 -4.33 -8.81 -17.63
C ARG A 100 -4.11 -10.28 -17.31
N ARG A 101 -3.58 -10.61 -16.12
CA ARG A 101 -3.30 -12.00 -15.76
C ARG A 101 -4.58 -12.83 -15.78
N ARG A 102 -5.66 -12.39 -15.12
CA ARG A 102 -6.92 -13.14 -15.06
C ARG A 102 -7.54 -13.42 -16.43
N SER A 103 -7.31 -12.55 -17.43
CA SER A 103 -7.76 -12.75 -18.82
C SER A 103 -6.78 -13.58 -19.67
N GLY A 104 -5.68 -14.05 -19.11
CA GLY A 104 -4.69 -14.88 -19.79
C GLY A 104 -3.62 -14.08 -20.52
N ASP A 105 -3.30 -12.89 -20.05
CA ASP A 105 -2.21 -12.07 -20.58
C ASP A 105 -1.10 -11.86 -19.54
N ALA A 106 0.05 -12.49 -19.78
CA ALA A 106 1.31 -12.24 -19.11
C ALA A 106 2.45 -12.11 -20.14
N LEU A 107 2.17 -11.51 -21.30
CA LEU A 107 3.15 -11.36 -22.37
C LEU A 107 4.40 -10.59 -21.93
N ASP A 108 4.23 -9.64 -21.02
CA ASP A 108 5.30 -8.82 -20.46
C ASP A 108 6.02 -9.47 -19.27
N ALA A 109 5.77 -10.75 -18.93
CA ALA A 109 6.48 -11.42 -17.84
C ALA A 109 8.01 -11.32 -17.97
N PRO A 110 8.77 -11.27 -16.85
CA PRO A 110 10.23 -11.16 -16.93
C PRO A 110 10.83 -12.35 -17.67
N ASP A 111 12.02 -12.18 -18.25
CA ASP A 111 12.71 -13.27 -18.96
C ASP A 111 13.15 -14.37 -17.99
N ALA A 112 13.62 -13.97 -16.80
CA ALA A 112 14.01 -14.86 -15.72
C ALA A 112 13.75 -14.24 -14.35
N VAL A 113 13.56 -15.10 -13.35
CA VAL A 113 13.49 -14.73 -11.93
C VAL A 113 14.72 -15.30 -11.22
N VAL A 114 15.44 -14.46 -10.51
CA VAL A 114 16.68 -14.83 -9.80
C VAL A 114 16.48 -14.64 -8.30
N PHE A 115 16.92 -15.62 -7.52
CA PHE A 115 16.72 -15.67 -6.07
C PHE A 115 18.06 -15.52 -5.34
N PRO A 116 18.59 -14.30 -5.16
CA PRO A 116 19.84 -14.10 -4.43
C PRO A 116 19.69 -14.46 -2.94
N GLY A 117 20.72 -15.05 -2.36
CA GLY A 117 20.77 -15.46 -0.96
C GLY A 117 21.42 -14.46 -0.01
N ASN A 118 22.14 -13.46 -0.52
CA ASN A 118 22.84 -12.44 0.28
C ASN A 118 23.16 -11.19 -0.56
N SER A 119 23.67 -10.12 0.10
CA SER A 119 23.99 -8.84 -0.56
C SER A 119 25.08 -8.98 -1.63
N GLY A 120 26.10 -9.80 -1.40
CA GLY A 120 27.19 -9.99 -2.35
C GLY A 120 26.72 -10.59 -3.68
N GLU A 121 25.83 -11.57 -3.64
CA GLU A 121 25.18 -12.13 -4.84
C GLU A 121 24.39 -11.06 -5.59
N VAL A 122 23.65 -10.20 -4.89
CA VAL A 122 22.92 -9.08 -5.52
C VAL A 122 23.88 -8.15 -6.26
N GLY A 123 24.97 -7.71 -5.61
CA GLY A 123 25.98 -6.85 -6.24
C GLY A 123 26.60 -7.48 -7.50
N GLN A 124 26.92 -8.78 -7.45
CA GLN A 124 27.43 -9.53 -8.60
C GLN A 124 26.42 -9.60 -9.75
N ILE A 125 25.13 -9.83 -9.45
CA ILE A 125 24.06 -9.84 -10.45
C ILE A 125 23.90 -8.46 -11.10
N LEU A 126 23.93 -7.38 -10.32
CA LEU A 126 23.82 -6.02 -10.86
C LEU A 126 24.99 -5.70 -11.80
N ALA A 127 26.22 -6.07 -11.43
CA ALA A 127 27.39 -5.91 -12.29
C ALA A 127 27.26 -6.70 -13.61
N LEU A 128 26.73 -7.92 -13.56
CA LEU A 128 26.43 -8.71 -14.74
C LEU A 128 25.36 -8.06 -15.62
N CYS A 129 24.28 -7.54 -15.01
CA CYS A 129 23.20 -6.88 -15.73
C CYS A 129 23.65 -5.60 -16.43
N VAL A 130 24.56 -4.83 -15.82
CA VAL A 130 25.24 -3.70 -16.47
C VAL A 130 26.00 -4.16 -17.72
N LYS A 131 26.83 -5.21 -17.59
CA LYS A 131 27.63 -5.76 -18.69
C LYS A 131 26.76 -6.30 -19.83
N ARG A 132 25.64 -6.95 -19.50
CA ARG A 132 24.72 -7.59 -20.45
C ARG A 132 23.58 -6.68 -20.90
N GLN A 133 23.51 -5.44 -20.39
CA GLN A 133 22.45 -4.46 -20.67
C GLN A 133 21.05 -5.06 -20.43
N LEU A 134 20.84 -5.55 -19.20
CA LEU A 134 19.58 -6.13 -18.74
C LEU A 134 18.92 -5.22 -17.71
N ALA A 135 17.61 -5.01 -17.85
CA ALA A 135 16.82 -4.34 -16.84
C ALA A 135 16.63 -5.24 -15.61
N VAL A 136 16.53 -4.62 -14.44
CA VAL A 136 16.40 -5.31 -13.16
C VAL A 136 15.22 -4.75 -12.37
N VAL A 137 14.29 -5.62 -11.97
CA VAL A 137 13.19 -5.27 -11.06
C VAL A 137 13.37 -6.00 -9.73
N ALA A 138 13.54 -5.25 -8.64
CA ALA A 138 13.57 -5.81 -7.30
C ALA A 138 12.16 -6.23 -6.86
N PHE A 139 12.04 -7.41 -6.26
CA PHE A 139 10.75 -8.00 -5.93
C PHE A 139 10.77 -8.60 -4.52
N GLY A 140 9.81 -8.16 -3.70
CA GLY A 140 9.58 -8.72 -2.36
C GLY A 140 8.35 -9.62 -2.36
N GLY A 141 7.26 -9.10 -1.80
CA GLY A 141 5.95 -9.78 -1.77
C GLY A 141 5.09 -9.59 -3.03
N GLY A 142 5.55 -8.82 -4.02
CA GLY A 142 4.77 -8.52 -5.22
C GLY A 142 3.48 -7.74 -4.97
N THR A 143 3.39 -7.01 -3.85
CA THR A 143 2.13 -6.38 -3.38
C THR A 143 1.92 -4.95 -3.87
N SER A 144 2.72 -4.45 -4.82
CA SER A 144 2.55 -3.11 -5.38
C SER A 144 1.19 -2.98 -6.05
N VAL A 145 0.53 -1.83 -5.91
CA VAL A 145 -0.78 -1.54 -6.50
C VAL A 145 -0.74 -0.40 -7.52
N VAL A 146 0.47 0.00 -7.93
CA VAL A 146 0.74 1.16 -8.81
C VAL A 146 1.66 0.83 -9.98
N GLY A 147 1.76 -0.44 -10.37
CA GLY A 147 2.70 -0.92 -11.41
C GLY A 147 4.18 -0.91 -10.98
N GLY A 148 4.47 -0.75 -9.68
CA GLY A 148 5.83 -0.55 -9.18
C GLY A 148 6.78 -1.74 -9.37
N VAL A 149 6.25 -2.94 -9.64
CA VAL A 149 7.04 -4.17 -9.90
C VAL A 149 6.73 -4.78 -11.28
N GLU A 150 6.12 -4.00 -12.18
CA GLU A 150 5.96 -4.45 -13.56
C GLU A 150 7.33 -4.61 -14.23
N PRO A 151 7.65 -5.75 -14.85
CA PRO A 151 8.95 -6.04 -15.48
C PRO A 151 9.16 -5.27 -16.80
N LEU A 152 9.20 -3.94 -16.74
CA LEU A 152 9.44 -3.11 -17.93
C LEU A 152 10.90 -3.21 -18.37
N ARG A 153 11.13 -3.77 -19.57
CA ARG A 153 12.47 -3.88 -20.16
C ARG A 153 13.05 -2.55 -20.64
N GLY A 154 12.23 -1.55 -20.95
CA GLY A 154 12.70 -0.28 -21.53
C GLY A 154 13.53 -0.49 -22.80
N ARG A 155 14.74 0.10 -22.84
CA ARG A 155 15.69 -0.01 -23.97
C ARG A 155 16.58 -1.25 -23.93
N PHE A 156 16.47 -2.07 -22.89
CA PHE A 156 17.40 -3.15 -22.59
C PHE A 156 17.08 -4.43 -23.37
N ALA A 157 18.07 -5.32 -23.46
CA ALA A 157 17.99 -6.56 -24.22
C ALA A 157 17.00 -7.56 -23.61
N GLY A 158 16.84 -7.52 -22.29
CA GLY A 158 15.87 -8.30 -21.53
C GLY A 158 15.67 -7.70 -20.15
N VAL A 159 14.83 -8.33 -19.34
CA VAL A 159 14.49 -7.92 -17.98
C VAL A 159 14.45 -9.14 -17.06
N ILE A 160 15.17 -9.03 -15.94
CA ILE A 160 15.11 -10.01 -14.86
C ILE A 160 14.40 -9.43 -13.64
N THR A 161 13.78 -10.32 -12.87
CA THR A 161 13.26 -9.99 -11.55
C THR A 161 14.14 -10.60 -10.47
N LEU A 162 14.54 -9.80 -9.48
CA LEU A 162 15.29 -10.26 -8.30
C LEU A 162 14.31 -10.46 -7.15
N ASP A 163 13.95 -11.72 -6.86
CA ASP A 163 13.10 -12.04 -5.73
C ASP A 163 13.92 -12.29 -4.47
N LEU A 164 13.76 -11.39 -3.49
CA LEU A 164 14.56 -11.36 -2.27
C LEU A 164 14.12 -12.39 -1.22
N ARG A 165 13.21 -13.33 -1.53
CA ARG A 165 12.63 -14.25 -0.54
C ARG A 165 13.61 -15.09 0.28
N ARG A 166 14.82 -15.33 -0.24
CA ARG A 166 15.88 -16.06 0.47
C ARG A 166 16.60 -15.19 1.51
N MET A 167 16.53 -13.87 1.38
CA MET A 167 17.11 -12.88 2.29
C MET A 167 16.07 -12.48 3.36
N ASN A 168 15.74 -13.40 4.28
CA ASN A 168 14.59 -13.26 5.19
C ASN A 168 14.93 -13.36 6.68
N ARG A 169 16.18 -13.11 7.08
CA ARG A 169 16.65 -13.31 8.46
C ARG A 169 16.62 -12.04 9.30
N LEU A 170 16.41 -12.23 10.61
CA LEU A 170 16.82 -11.27 11.64
C LEU A 170 18.35 -11.34 11.77
N LEU A 171 19.02 -10.21 11.61
CA LEU A 171 20.48 -10.09 11.65
C LEU A 171 20.98 -9.72 13.04
N HIS A 172 20.31 -8.77 13.70
CA HIS A 172 20.74 -8.23 14.99
C HIS A 172 19.57 -7.59 15.74
N VAL A 173 19.58 -7.66 17.07
CA VAL A 173 18.66 -6.91 17.95
C VAL A 173 19.50 -6.22 19.02
N ASP A 174 19.26 -4.93 19.21
CA ASP A 174 19.73 -4.16 20.35
C ASP A 174 18.53 -3.85 21.27
N PRO A 175 18.32 -4.62 22.35
CA PRO A 175 17.22 -4.38 23.28
C PRO A 175 17.35 -3.09 24.09
N VAL A 176 18.57 -2.58 24.25
CA VAL A 176 18.86 -1.35 25.02
C VAL A 176 18.42 -0.14 24.20
N SER A 177 18.90 -0.05 22.96
CA SER A 177 18.53 1.02 22.03
C SER A 177 17.18 0.82 21.35
N ARG A 178 16.60 -0.39 21.50
CA ARG A 178 15.36 -0.83 20.84
C ARG A 178 15.43 -0.69 19.32
N THR A 179 16.43 -1.32 18.75
CA THR A 179 16.57 -1.44 17.29
C THR A 179 16.74 -2.90 16.88
N ALA A 180 16.34 -3.21 15.65
CA ALA A 180 16.54 -4.52 15.06
C ALA A 180 16.88 -4.37 13.58
N SER A 181 17.81 -5.21 13.11
CA SER A 181 18.31 -5.25 11.74
C SER A 181 17.85 -6.55 11.09
N PHE A 182 17.34 -6.47 9.87
CA PHE A 182 16.84 -7.63 9.13
C PHE A 182 17.27 -7.56 7.67
N GLU A 183 17.31 -8.72 7.04
CA GLU A 183 17.37 -8.83 5.58
C GLU A 183 16.04 -8.36 4.95
N ALA A 184 16.12 -7.79 3.75
CA ALA A 184 15.01 -7.06 3.12
C ALA A 184 13.84 -7.93 2.64
N GLY A 185 14.07 -9.22 2.43
CA GLY A 185 13.05 -10.18 1.98
C GLY A 185 12.15 -10.73 3.08
N ILE A 186 12.42 -10.42 4.35
CA ILE A 186 11.59 -10.90 5.47
C ILE A 186 10.17 -10.30 5.39
N ARG A 187 9.14 -11.15 5.54
CA ARG A 187 7.72 -10.74 5.53
C ARG A 187 7.26 -10.25 6.90
N GLY A 188 6.20 -9.44 6.92
CA GLY A 188 5.61 -8.89 8.15
C GLY A 188 5.44 -9.91 9.29
N PRO A 189 4.79 -11.07 9.08
CA PRO A 189 4.62 -12.08 10.12
C PRO A 189 5.91 -12.62 10.70
N ALA A 190 6.91 -12.86 9.85
CA ALA A 190 8.21 -13.36 10.26
C ALA A 190 8.99 -12.30 11.06
N ILE A 191 8.85 -11.01 10.74
CA ILE A 191 9.40 -9.91 11.56
C ILE A 191 8.83 -9.95 12.98
N GLU A 192 7.50 -10.02 13.10
CA GLU A 192 6.82 -10.04 14.41
C GLU A 192 7.18 -11.31 15.19
N ALA A 193 7.26 -12.47 14.52
CA ALA A 193 7.68 -13.71 15.14
C ALA A 193 9.13 -13.66 15.64
N ALA A 194 10.03 -13.03 14.88
CA ALA A 194 11.44 -12.88 15.25
C ALA A 194 11.65 -11.91 16.42
N LEU A 195 10.78 -10.90 16.57
CA LEU A 195 10.85 -9.92 17.67
C LEU A 195 10.17 -10.39 18.97
N ALA A 196 9.23 -11.33 18.87
CA ALA A 196 8.45 -11.81 20.02
C ALA A 196 9.30 -12.33 21.20
N PRO A 197 10.40 -13.11 21.00
CA PRO A 197 11.27 -13.56 22.09
C PRO A 197 11.92 -12.42 22.89
N TYR A 198 12.06 -11.24 22.28
CA TYR A 198 12.64 -10.05 22.90
C TYR A 198 11.58 -9.14 23.54
N GLY A 199 10.30 -9.52 23.47
CA GLY A 199 9.19 -8.70 23.98
C GLY A 199 8.93 -7.44 23.15
N PHE A 200 9.34 -7.44 21.88
CA PHE A 200 9.17 -6.30 20.97
C PHE A 200 8.16 -6.59 19.85
N THR A 201 7.72 -5.51 19.20
CA THR A 201 6.93 -5.48 17.97
C THR A 201 7.50 -4.39 17.06
N LEU A 202 7.41 -4.58 15.74
CA LEU A 202 7.68 -3.48 14.81
C LEU A 202 6.51 -2.48 14.83
N GLY A 203 5.28 -2.96 15.07
CA GLY A 203 4.08 -2.12 15.09
C GLY A 203 3.62 -1.65 13.70
N HIS A 204 4.25 -2.15 12.64
CA HIS A 204 3.99 -1.77 11.25
C HIS A 204 3.14 -2.82 10.55
N PHE A 205 1.82 -2.60 10.55
CA PHE A 205 0.85 -3.57 10.03
C PHE A 205 0.07 -3.00 8.83
N PRO A 206 0.67 -2.91 7.63
CA PRO A 206 -0.07 -2.54 6.43
C PRO A 206 -1.10 -3.61 6.08
N GLN A 207 -2.09 -3.31 5.23
CA GLN A 207 -3.08 -4.31 4.82
C GLN A 207 -2.45 -5.53 4.12
N SER A 208 -1.30 -5.33 3.49
CA SER A 208 -0.48 -6.35 2.84
C SER A 208 0.47 -7.10 3.78
N HIS A 209 0.38 -6.90 5.10
CA HIS A 209 1.30 -7.44 6.13
C HIS A 209 1.76 -8.87 5.88
N GLN A 210 0.82 -9.76 5.55
CA GLN A 210 1.08 -11.20 5.41
C GLN A 210 1.96 -11.58 4.21
N GLU A 211 2.14 -10.66 3.24
CA GLU A 211 2.85 -10.91 1.99
C GLU A 211 4.00 -9.92 1.76
N ALA A 212 3.79 -8.65 2.13
CA ALA A 212 4.78 -7.60 1.93
C ALA A 212 6.03 -7.81 2.79
N THR A 213 7.17 -7.36 2.25
CA THR A 213 8.49 -7.54 2.86
C THR A 213 9.05 -6.22 3.39
N LEU A 214 10.04 -6.30 4.28
CA LEU A 214 10.73 -5.13 4.82
C LEU A 214 11.30 -4.22 3.73
N GLY A 215 11.97 -4.79 2.72
CA GLY A 215 12.50 -4.04 1.58
C GLY A 215 11.40 -3.29 0.84
N GLY A 216 10.25 -3.93 0.63
CA GLY A 216 9.06 -3.27 0.08
C GLY A 216 8.55 -2.13 0.95
N TYR A 217 8.51 -2.31 2.28
CA TYR A 217 8.08 -1.24 3.21
C TYR A 217 8.95 0.00 3.12
N VAL A 218 10.28 -0.19 3.01
CA VAL A 218 11.25 0.90 2.90
C VAL A 218 11.21 1.53 1.51
N ALA A 219 11.18 0.70 0.45
CA ALA A 219 11.18 1.16 -0.93
C ALA A 219 9.94 1.97 -1.30
N THR A 220 8.81 1.78 -0.62
CA THR A 220 7.52 2.42 -0.96
C THR A 220 7.04 3.46 0.06
N ARG A 221 7.83 3.74 1.12
CA ARG A 221 7.39 4.56 2.27
C ARG A 221 6.04 4.11 2.85
N SER A 222 5.85 2.80 2.94
CA SER A 222 4.56 2.22 3.34
C SER A 222 4.06 2.72 4.71
N ALA A 223 2.74 2.70 4.90
CA ALA A 223 2.10 3.02 6.18
C ALA A 223 1.38 1.80 6.76
N GLY A 224 1.60 1.53 8.05
CA GLY A 224 0.86 0.52 8.79
C GLY A 224 -0.40 1.08 9.43
N GLN A 225 -1.42 0.25 9.64
CA GLN A 225 -2.71 0.68 10.24
C GLN A 225 -2.58 1.29 11.65
N ALA A 226 -1.45 1.03 12.33
CA ALA A 226 -1.13 1.54 13.65
C ALA A 226 -0.09 2.70 13.64
N SER A 227 0.17 3.30 12.47
CA SER A 227 1.23 4.31 12.29
C SER A 227 0.98 5.61 13.06
N THR A 228 -0.26 5.91 13.46
CA THR A 228 -0.52 7.07 14.32
C THR A 228 0.17 6.93 15.69
N GLY A 229 0.39 5.69 16.13
CA GLY A 229 1.10 5.37 17.37
C GLY A 229 2.57 5.00 17.17
N TYR A 230 2.86 4.12 16.20
CA TYR A 230 4.22 3.58 16.00
C TYR A 230 5.07 4.39 15.00
N GLY A 231 4.45 5.17 14.13
CA GLY A 231 5.08 5.78 12.95
C GLY A 231 4.88 4.94 11.69
N ARG A 232 5.15 5.54 10.53
CA ARG A 232 5.23 4.85 9.23
C ARG A 232 6.58 4.16 9.07
N SER A 233 6.78 3.40 8.00
CA SER A 233 8.07 2.72 7.78
C SER A 233 9.26 3.69 7.74
N ASP A 234 9.05 4.90 7.21
CA ASP A 234 10.07 5.95 7.12
C ASP A 234 10.38 6.65 8.46
N ASP A 235 9.49 6.58 9.44
CA ASP A 235 9.75 7.03 10.82
C ASP A 235 10.56 6.00 11.63
N LEU A 236 10.38 4.73 11.27
CA LEU A 236 10.96 3.58 11.95
C LEU A 236 12.39 3.28 11.47
N VAL A 237 12.66 3.45 10.18
CA VAL A 237 13.96 3.11 9.59
C VAL A 237 15.09 4.02 10.11
N LYS A 238 16.22 3.40 10.43
CA LYS A 238 17.43 4.02 10.98
C LYS A 238 18.59 3.99 9.98
N ALA A 239 18.76 2.84 9.32
CA ALA A 239 19.82 2.59 8.36
C ALA A 239 19.36 1.57 7.32
N VAL A 240 19.89 1.66 6.11
CA VAL A 240 19.62 0.76 4.99
C VAL A 240 20.92 0.48 4.26
N HIS A 241 21.13 -0.79 3.89
CA HIS A 241 22.17 -1.19 2.96
C HIS A 241 21.55 -1.50 1.59
N LEU A 242 22.15 -0.97 0.53
CA LEU A 242 21.73 -1.18 -0.85
C LEU A 242 22.90 -1.66 -1.69
N GLU A 243 22.60 -2.55 -2.61
CA GLU A 243 23.46 -2.79 -3.77
C GLU A 243 22.95 -1.93 -4.93
N THR A 244 23.83 -1.12 -5.50
CA THR A 244 23.52 -0.30 -6.68
C THR A 244 24.44 -0.69 -7.83
N PRO A 245 24.08 -0.40 -9.09
CA PRO A 245 24.99 -0.59 -10.22
C PRO A 245 26.33 0.17 -10.09
N ALA A 246 26.37 1.27 -9.32
CA ALA A 246 27.60 2.01 -9.04
C ALA A 246 28.40 1.46 -7.84
N GLY A 247 27.90 0.46 -7.13
CA GLY A 247 28.51 -0.14 -5.95
C GLY A 247 27.59 -0.15 -4.71
N PRO A 248 28.05 -0.73 -3.58
CA PRO A 248 27.28 -0.76 -2.34
C PRO A 248 27.10 0.65 -1.77
N PHE A 249 25.94 0.89 -1.16
CA PHE A 249 25.58 2.17 -0.58
C PHE A 249 24.90 2.00 0.78
N ASP A 250 25.53 2.52 1.82
CA ASP A 250 24.97 2.60 3.18
C ASP A 250 24.34 3.98 3.43
N ALA A 251 23.05 3.98 3.74
CA ALA A 251 22.31 5.20 4.04
C ALA A 251 21.79 5.19 5.48
N GLY A 252 22.09 6.25 6.23
CA GLY A 252 21.65 6.40 7.63
C GLY A 252 22.62 5.79 8.64
N SER A 253 22.14 5.60 9.87
CA SER A 253 22.92 5.07 11.00
C SER A 253 22.00 4.68 12.16
N PRO A 254 22.36 3.69 13.00
CA PRO A 254 21.64 3.42 14.25
C PRO A 254 21.67 4.61 15.23
N ALA A 255 22.63 5.54 15.09
CA ALA A 255 22.73 6.73 15.94
C ALA A 255 21.45 7.59 15.87
N PRO A 256 21.00 8.21 16.98
CA PRO A 256 19.67 8.83 17.07
C PRO A 256 19.45 9.99 16.08
N GLY A 257 20.50 10.72 15.69
CA GLY A 257 20.43 11.79 14.69
C GLY A 257 21.82 12.20 14.19
N THR A 258 21.83 12.93 13.07
CA THR A 258 23.03 13.51 12.46
C THR A 258 22.67 14.83 11.79
N ALA A 259 23.59 15.79 11.80
CA ALA A 259 23.50 17.05 11.06
C ALA A 259 24.55 17.12 9.93
N ALA A 260 25.17 16.00 9.57
CA ALA A 260 26.18 15.91 8.53
C ALA A 260 25.54 15.93 7.12
N GLY A 261 25.12 17.12 6.68
CA GLY A 261 24.53 17.35 5.36
C GLY A 261 23.12 16.78 5.19
N PRO A 262 22.63 16.64 3.94
CA PRO A 262 21.33 16.07 3.65
C PRO A 262 21.19 14.63 4.18
N LYS A 263 20.01 14.29 4.70
CA LYS A 263 19.70 12.96 5.20
C LYS A 263 19.55 11.97 4.03
N LEU A 264 20.65 11.36 3.60
CA LEU A 264 20.69 10.42 2.47
C LEU A 264 19.77 9.20 2.63
N LEU A 265 19.36 8.86 3.86
CA LEU A 265 18.32 7.87 4.10
C LEU A 265 17.01 8.23 3.38
N ASP A 266 16.66 9.51 3.29
CA ASP A 266 15.43 9.96 2.61
C ASP A 266 15.56 9.94 1.08
N VAL A 267 16.77 9.75 0.54
CA VAL A 267 16.99 9.46 -0.90
C VAL A 267 16.63 8.01 -1.22
N VAL A 268 16.91 7.09 -0.29
CA VAL A 268 16.65 5.65 -0.42
C VAL A 268 15.20 5.29 -0.14
N VAL A 269 14.63 5.87 0.91
CA VAL A 269 13.28 5.55 1.40
C VAL A 269 12.24 6.14 0.45
N GLY A 270 11.52 5.29 -0.27
CA GLY A 270 10.66 5.69 -1.40
C GLY A 270 11.30 5.55 -2.78
N SER A 271 12.47 4.91 -2.89
CA SER A 271 13.16 4.73 -4.16
C SER A 271 12.53 3.69 -5.10
N GLU A 272 11.59 2.87 -4.63
CA GLU A 272 10.84 1.88 -5.42
C GLU A 272 11.72 0.96 -6.29
N GLY A 273 12.92 0.62 -5.80
CA GLY A 273 13.89 -0.20 -6.53
C GLY A 273 14.53 0.50 -7.73
N ALA A 274 14.25 1.79 -7.96
CA ALA A 274 14.84 2.58 -9.03
C ALA A 274 16.28 3.00 -8.73
N LEU A 275 16.75 2.98 -7.48
CA LEU A 275 18.13 3.39 -7.16
C LEU A 275 19.09 2.22 -6.91
N GLY A 276 18.56 1.00 -6.80
CA GLY A 276 19.29 -0.18 -6.37
C GLY A 276 18.37 -1.15 -5.64
N VAL A 277 18.96 -2.20 -5.09
CA VAL A 277 18.28 -3.26 -4.34
C VAL A 277 18.59 -3.08 -2.86
N ILE A 278 17.55 -2.81 -2.06
CA ILE A 278 17.68 -2.81 -0.60
C ILE A 278 17.87 -4.26 -0.13
N THR A 279 18.98 -4.55 0.53
CA THR A 279 19.33 -5.92 0.98
C THR A 279 19.19 -6.10 2.48
N SER A 280 19.38 -5.03 3.28
CA SER A 280 19.07 -5.03 4.72
C SER A 280 18.65 -3.66 5.23
N ALA A 281 17.92 -3.63 6.34
CA ALA A 281 17.54 -2.40 7.02
C ALA A 281 17.50 -2.57 8.54
N THR A 282 17.86 -1.50 9.26
CA THR A 282 17.74 -1.37 10.72
C THR A 282 16.56 -0.47 11.05
N LEU A 283 15.68 -0.92 11.95
CA LEU A 283 14.47 -0.22 12.35
C LEU A 283 14.41 -0.05 13.87
N LYS A 284 13.73 1.00 14.32
CA LYS A 284 13.26 1.12 15.70
C LYS A 284 12.19 0.06 15.96
N VAL A 285 12.24 -0.54 17.14
CA VAL A 285 11.20 -1.46 17.62
C VAL A 285 10.59 -0.93 18.91
N SER A 286 9.36 -1.35 19.19
CA SER A 286 8.62 -0.93 20.38
C SER A 286 8.34 -2.13 21.29
N PRO A 287 8.21 -1.94 22.62
CA PRO A 287 7.67 -3.00 23.48
C PRO A 287 6.33 -3.50 22.95
N ALA A 288 6.16 -4.82 22.89
CA ALA A 288 4.88 -5.42 22.54
C ALA A 288 3.81 -4.98 23.55
N PRO A 289 2.61 -4.60 23.11
CA PRO A 289 1.60 -4.08 24.02
C PRO A 289 1.03 -5.19 24.91
N ALA A 290 0.97 -4.94 26.23
CA ALA A 290 0.36 -5.86 27.18
C ALA A 290 -1.18 -5.94 27.01
N GLU A 291 -1.82 -4.84 26.60
CA GLU A 291 -3.25 -4.76 26.37
C GLU A 291 -3.59 -3.87 25.17
N LYS A 292 -4.68 -4.21 24.49
CA LYS A 292 -5.35 -3.35 23.51
C LYS A 292 -6.73 -2.93 24.01
N VAL A 293 -7.00 -1.63 23.96
CA VAL A 293 -8.29 -1.02 24.34
C VAL A 293 -8.96 -0.49 23.09
N TYR A 294 -10.21 -0.89 22.86
CA TYR A 294 -10.96 -0.57 21.65
C TYR A 294 -12.03 0.46 21.93
N GLY A 295 -12.24 1.38 21.01
CA GLY A 295 -13.36 2.33 21.05
C GLY A 295 -13.92 2.59 19.66
N ALA A 296 -15.23 2.84 19.60
CA ALA A 296 -15.91 3.25 18.38
C ALA A 296 -16.86 4.41 18.67
N TRP A 297 -17.00 5.33 17.72
CA TRP A 297 -17.75 6.57 17.86
C TRP A 297 -18.51 6.91 16.58
N SER A 298 -19.69 7.48 16.72
CA SER A 298 -20.50 7.96 15.59
C SER A 298 -20.59 9.48 15.58
N PHE A 299 -20.43 10.08 14.41
CA PHE A 299 -20.53 11.52 14.15
C PHE A 299 -21.64 11.81 13.13
N PRO A 300 -22.25 13.00 13.15
CA PRO A 300 -23.38 13.33 12.27
C PRO A 300 -23.01 13.46 10.80
N SER A 301 -21.72 13.70 10.48
CA SER A 301 -21.18 13.78 9.13
C SER A 301 -19.70 13.40 9.11
N PHE A 302 -19.15 13.15 7.92
CA PHE A 302 -17.72 12.90 7.75
C PHE A 302 -16.88 14.12 8.19
N GLU A 303 -17.31 15.32 7.80
CA GLU A 303 -16.68 16.59 8.22
C GLU A 303 -16.63 16.72 9.74
N ALA A 304 -17.75 16.49 10.45
CA ALA A 304 -17.80 16.57 11.91
C ALA A 304 -16.85 15.55 12.58
N GLY A 305 -16.77 14.34 12.01
CA GLY A 305 -15.81 13.33 12.45
C GLY A 305 -14.36 13.76 12.22
N ALA A 306 -14.04 14.32 11.05
CA ALA A 306 -12.70 14.80 10.71
C ALA A 306 -12.28 15.95 11.64
N GLN A 307 -13.20 16.87 11.93
CA GLN A 307 -13.01 17.94 12.91
C GLN A 307 -12.76 17.39 14.32
N ALA A 308 -13.46 16.32 14.71
CA ALA A 308 -13.23 15.66 15.98
C ALA A 308 -11.84 15.00 16.06
N LEU A 309 -11.37 14.38 14.96
CA LEU A 309 -10.01 13.83 14.89
C LEU A 309 -8.93 14.92 14.96
N ARG A 310 -9.12 16.03 14.23
CA ARG A 310 -8.24 17.21 14.30
C ARG A 310 -8.14 17.75 15.72
N LYS A 311 -9.28 17.99 16.38
CA LYS A 311 -9.34 18.45 17.78
C LYS A 311 -8.70 17.44 18.73
N LEU A 312 -8.92 16.14 18.52
CA LEU A 312 -8.25 15.11 19.32
C LEU A 312 -6.73 15.17 19.18
N ARG A 313 -6.22 15.44 17.97
CA ARG A 313 -4.78 15.58 17.71
C ARG A 313 -4.19 16.88 18.25
N HIS A 314 -4.91 18.00 18.19
CA HIS A 314 -4.42 19.32 18.62
C HIS A 314 -4.61 19.56 20.12
N ASP A 315 -5.77 19.23 20.66
CA ASP A 315 -6.15 19.51 22.05
C ASP A 315 -5.84 18.33 22.99
N GLY A 316 -5.55 17.15 22.43
CA GLY A 316 -5.17 15.96 23.18
C GLY A 316 -3.78 16.09 23.80
N GLY A 317 -3.57 15.42 24.95
CA GLY A 317 -2.24 15.35 25.54
C GLY A 317 -1.27 14.58 24.65
N ARG A 318 0.05 14.83 24.81
CA ARG A 318 1.08 14.05 24.12
C ARG A 318 0.88 12.55 24.41
N GLY A 319 0.72 11.78 23.35
CA GLY A 319 0.44 10.34 23.42
C GLY A 319 -1.04 9.96 23.59
N ASP A 320 -2.00 10.90 23.64
CA ASP A 320 -3.42 10.55 23.74
C ASP A 320 -4.01 9.99 22.45
N MET A 321 -3.39 10.28 21.31
CA MET A 321 -3.78 9.70 20.03
C MET A 321 -3.77 8.16 20.11
N PRO A 322 -4.82 7.49 19.60
CA PRO A 322 -4.80 6.04 19.45
C PRO A 322 -3.77 5.60 18.42
N HIS A 323 -3.34 4.34 18.51
CA HIS A 323 -2.38 3.78 17.54
C HIS A 323 -3.06 3.58 16.19
N VAL A 324 -4.28 3.03 16.21
CA VAL A 324 -5.18 2.98 15.04
C VAL A 324 -6.24 4.06 15.19
N CYS A 325 -6.39 4.89 14.16
CA CYS A 325 -7.35 5.97 14.10
C CYS A 325 -8.00 5.99 12.71
N ARG A 326 -9.23 5.48 12.59
CA ARG A 326 -9.93 5.40 11.30
C ARG A 326 -11.29 6.10 11.40
N LEU A 327 -11.63 6.92 10.42
CA LEU A 327 -12.98 7.50 10.29
C LEU A 327 -13.52 7.18 8.91
N SER A 328 -14.53 6.32 8.86
CA SER A 328 -15.28 5.97 7.65
C SER A 328 -16.33 7.04 7.34
N ASP A 329 -16.43 7.41 6.07
CA ASP A 329 -17.45 8.34 5.58
C ASP A 329 -18.87 7.74 5.70
N THR A 330 -19.85 8.50 5.24
CA THR A 330 -21.26 8.11 5.35
C THR A 330 -21.60 6.91 4.46
N ASP A 331 -20.95 6.75 3.31
CA ASP A 331 -21.18 5.66 2.36
C ASP A 331 -20.56 4.35 2.87
N GLU A 332 -19.32 4.38 3.35
CA GLU A 332 -18.67 3.25 4.00
C GLU A 332 -19.43 2.80 5.24
N THR A 333 -19.87 3.75 6.08
CA THR A 333 -20.67 3.47 7.27
C THR A 333 -22.02 2.85 6.90
N ALA A 334 -22.71 3.39 5.88
CA ALA A 334 -23.99 2.86 5.42
C ALA A 334 -23.87 1.44 4.87
N SER A 335 -22.81 1.14 4.11
CA SER A 335 -22.53 -0.21 3.62
C SER A 335 -22.32 -1.20 4.78
N THR A 336 -21.55 -0.81 5.80
CA THR A 336 -21.29 -1.61 7.00
C THR A 336 -22.59 -1.90 7.73
N PHE A 337 -23.49 -0.92 7.86
CA PHE A 337 -24.77 -1.11 8.53
C PHE A 337 -25.72 -2.02 7.74
N LYS A 338 -25.78 -1.88 6.41
CA LYS A 338 -26.60 -2.73 5.55
C LYS A 338 -26.14 -4.20 5.56
N LEU A 339 -24.82 -4.42 5.65
CA LEU A 339 -24.23 -5.76 5.61
C LEU A 339 -24.11 -6.42 7.00
N GLY A 340 -24.15 -5.65 8.09
CA GLY A 340 -23.97 -6.13 9.47
C GLY A 340 -25.19 -6.79 10.13
N GLY A 341 -26.31 -6.94 9.40
CA GLY A 341 -27.51 -7.64 9.87
C GLY A 341 -28.36 -6.87 10.89
N TRP A 342 -29.11 -7.58 11.72
CA TRP A 342 -30.13 -6.97 12.59
C TRP A 342 -29.54 -6.06 13.68
N LYS A 343 -28.34 -6.38 14.19
CA LYS A 343 -27.67 -5.60 15.25
C LYS A 343 -27.26 -4.22 14.75
N THR A 344 -26.71 -4.13 13.54
CA THR A 344 -26.36 -2.84 12.92
C THR A 344 -27.60 -2.06 12.50
N GLY A 345 -28.68 -2.74 12.09
CA GLY A 345 -29.98 -2.10 11.85
C GLY A 345 -30.56 -1.43 13.10
N ALA A 346 -30.50 -2.10 14.26
CA ALA A 346 -30.92 -1.52 15.53
C ALA A 346 -30.04 -0.32 15.93
N LEU A 347 -28.72 -0.42 15.72
CA LEU A 347 -27.79 0.67 15.96
C LEU A 347 -28.07 1.90 15.08
N ALA A 348 -28.34 1.70 13.79
CA ALA A 348 -28.70 2.78 12.87
C ALA A 348 -29.97 3.51 13.32
N ARG A 349 -31.00 2.77 13.78
CA ARG A 349 -32.23 3.37 14.33
C ARG A 349 -31.95 4.18 15.61
N TYR A 350 -31.12 3.65 16.50
CA TYR A 350 -30.68 4.36 17.71
C TYR A 350 -29.97 5.68 17.35
N LEU A 351 -29.04 5.65 16.40
CA LEU A 351 -28.30 6.84 15.96
C LEU A 351 -29.23 7.86 15.30
N ALA A 352 -30.19 7.42 14.49
CA ALA A 352 -31.20 8.29 13.88
C ALA A 352 -32.06 9.01 14.94
N LEU A 353 -32.48 8.31 16.00
CA LEU A 353 -33.20 8.90 17.15
C LEU A 353 -32.34 9.93 17.90
N ARG A 354 -31.01 9.78 17.83
CA ARG A 354 -30.03 10.70 18.42
C ARG A 354 -29.59 11.81 17.46
N GLY A 355 -30.27 11.98 16.33
CA GLY A 355 -30.02 13.05 15.35
C GLY A 355 -28.95 12.73 14.30
N GLN A 356 -28.38 11.52 14.28
CA GLN A 356 -27.35 11.11 13.30
C GLN A 356 -27.94 10.14 12.27
N ARG A 357 -28.62 10.67 11.25
CA ARG A 357 -29.29 9.86 10.21
C ARG A 357 -28.33 9.27 9.17
N ASN A 358 -27.29 10.02 8.83
CA ASN A 358 -26.21 9.60 7.90
C ASN A 358 -24.88 9.68 8.65
N PRO A 359 -24.63 8.77 9.59
CA PRO A 359 -23.47 8.88 10.45
C PRO A 359 -22.15 8.54 9.75
N ALA A 360 -21.07 9.14 10.23
CA ALA A 360 -19.70 8.70 9.97
C ALA A 360 -19.16 7.94 11.19
N LEU A 361 -18.58 6.76 10.98
CA LEU A 361 -18.11 5.87 12.03
C LEU A 361 -16.60 6.00 12.22
N ALA A 362 -16.17 6.31 13.45
CA ALA A 362 -14.77 6.28 13.85
C ALA A 362 -14.44 5.03 14.68
N LEU A 363 -13.28 4.44 14.42
CA LEU A 363 -12.72 3.29 15.12
C LEU A 363 -11.33 3.64 15.68
N PHE A 364 -11.08 3.21 16.91
CA PHE A 364 -9.86 3.52 17.63
C PHE A 364 -9.32 2.29 18.36
N VAL A 365 -7.99 2.13 18.34
CA VAL A 365 -7.27 1.14 19.13
C VAL A 365 -6.13 1.82 19.90
N TRP A 366 -6.15 1.73 21.22
CA TRP A 366 -5.04 2.13 22.08
C TRP A 366 -4.28 0.89 22.54
N GLU A 367 -2.97 0.88 22.34
CA GLU A 367 -2.09 -0.21 22.72
C GLU A 367 -1.14 0.26 23.85
N GLY A 368 -0.70 -0.67 24.70
CA GLY A 368 0.29 -0.40 25.74
C GLY A 368 -0.02 -1.10 27.06
N ASP A 369 0.47 -0.54 28.16
CA ASP A 369 0.06 -0.98 29.51
C ASP A 369 -1.43 -0.70 29.73
N GLY A 370 -2.17 -1.68 30.26
CA GLY A 370 -3.62 -1.61 30.42
C GLY A 370 -4.12 -0.38 31.18
N ARG A 371 -3.38 0.10 32.19
CA ARG A 371 -3.76 1.31 32.93
C ARG A 371 -3.57 2.57 32.08
N GLN A 372 -2.43 2.67 31.40
CA GLN A 372 -2.11 3.82 30.54
C GLN A 372 -3.01 3.89 29.31
N ALA A 373 -3.25 2.76 28.63
CA ALA A 373 -4.10 2.69 27.45
C ALA A 373 -5.54 3.10 27.78
N ARG A 374 -6.11 2.60 28.89
CA ARG A 374 -7.45 3.01 29.35
C ARG A 374 -7.49 4.47 29.78
N ALA A 375 -6.43 5.01 30.39
CA ALA A 375 -6.36 6.42 30.76
C ALA A 375 -6.37 7.33 29.52
N ARG A 376 -5.57 7.02 28.50
CA ARG A 376 -5.57 7.72 27.20
C ARG A 376 -6.95 7.69 26.56
N MET A 377 -7.55 6.49 26.43
CA MET A 377 -8.90 6.32 25.90
C MET A 377 -9.93 7.19 26.64
N ARG A 378 -9.87 7.26 27.98
CA ARG A 378 -10.79 8.12 28.77
C ARG A 378 -10.58 9.61 28.50
N ARG A 379 -9.34 10.07 28.31
CA ARG A 379 -9.04 11.46 27.95
C ARG A 379 -9.57 11.79 26.55
N SER A 380 -9.27 10.95 25.56
CA SER A 380 -9.79 11.08 24.19
C SER A 380 -11.32 11.08 24.16
N ALA A 381 -11.97 10.20 24.95
CA ALA A 381 -13.42 10.14 25.04
C ALA A 381 -14.08 11.45 25.51
N ARG A 382 -13.40 12.27 26.32
CA ARG A 382 -13.93 13.58 26.73
C ARG A 382 -13.94 14.56 25.56
N LEU A 383 -12.89 14.57 24.76
CA LEU A 383 -12.80 15.42 23.56
C LEU A 383 -13.80 14.98 22.49
N LEU A 384 -13.91 13.68 22.24
CA LEU A 384 -14.85 13.13 21.25
C LEU A 384 -16.31 13.40 21.62
N ARG A 385 -16.69 13.33 22.91
CA ARG A 385 -18.03 13.76 23.37
C ARG A 385 -18.29 15.25 23.16
N ARG A 386 -17.31 16.10 23.49
CA ARG A 386 -17.40 17.56 23.27
C ARG A 386 -17.54 17.90 21.78
N ALA A 387 -17.00 17.06 20.90
CA ALA A 387 -17.17 17.18 19.45
C ALA A 387 -18.49 16.57 18.92
N GLY A 388 -19.43 16.20 19.79
CA GLY A 388 -20.74 15.66 19.40
C GLY A 388 -20.75 14.16 19.06
N GLY A 389 -19.66 13.45 19.35
CA GLY A 389 -19.55 12.01 19.11
C GLY A 389 -20.41 11.17 20.06
N ILE A 390 -21.07 10.14 19.52
CA ILE A 390 -21.81 9.13 20.29
C ILE A 390 -20.96 7.87 20.44
N PRO A 391 -20.63 7.43 21.67
CA PRO A 391 -19.82 6.22 21.88
C PRO A 391 -20.61 4.96 21.55
N LEU A 392 -19.99 4.01 20.85
CA LEU A 392 -20.60 2.75 20.41
C LEU A 392 -19.99 1.51 21.09
N GLY A 393 -19.03 1.72 22.01
CA GLY A 393 -18.33 0.65 22.71
C GLY A 393 -17.22 -0.02 21.89
N PRO A 394 -16.70 -1.17 22.34
CA PRO A 394 -15.48 -1.78 21.79
C PRO A 394 -15.72 -2.72 20.61
N LEU A 395 -16.95 -3.21 20.41
CA LEU A 395 -17.24 -4.29 19.47
C LEU A 395 -16.91 -3.96 18.01
N PRO A 396 -17.23 -2.75 17.48
CA PRO A 396 -16.88 -2.41 16.10
C PRO A 396 -15.36 -2.45 15.85
N GLY A 397 -14.57 -1.93 16.80
CA GLY A 397 -13.10 -1.95 16.71
C GLY A 397 -12.52 -3.37 16.73
N ARG A 398 -13.05 -4.25 17.59
CA ARG A 398 -12.64 -5.67 17.63
C ARG A 398 -13.00 -6.42 16.34
N SER A 399 -14.19 -6.17 15.80
CA SER A 399 -14.63 -6.79 14.55
C SER A 399 -13.77 -6.34 13.37
N TRP A 400 -13.45 -5.05 13.31
CA TRP A 400 -12.54 -4.51 12.29
C TRP A 400 -11.16 -5.17 12.38
N GLU A 401 -10.57 -5.26 13.58
CA GLU A 401 -9.22 -5.80 13.74
C GLU A 401 -9.12 -7.26 13.26
N HIS A 402 -10.15 -8.07 13.52
CA HIS A 402 -10.19 -9.46 13.06
C HIS A 402 -10.25 -9.60 11.53
N GLY A 403 -10.90 -8.65 10.83
CA GLY A 403 -11.09 -8.69 9.36
C GLY A 403 -10.08 -7.85 8.56
N ARG A 404 -9.16 -7.13 9.21
CA ARG A 404 -8.38 -6.04 8.59
C ARG A 404 -7.44 -6.46 7.45
N PHE A 405 -7.16 -7.75 7.27
CA PHE A 405 -6.34 -8.30 6.18
C PHE A 405 -7.16 -8.98 5.07
N ALA A 406 -8.50 -9.02 5.17
CA ALA A 406 -9.35 -9.76 4.23
C ALA A 406 -9.70 -9.00 2.94
N GLY A 407 -9.46 -7.68 2.89
CA GLY A 407 -9.85 -6.83 1.76
C GLY A 407 -9.37 -7.31 0.38
N PRO A 408 -8.10 -7.73 0.21
CA PRO A 408 -7.62 -8.25 -1.07
C PRO A 408 -8.34 -9.51 -1.55
N TYR A 409 -8.75 -10.42 -0.65
CA TYR A 409 -9.57 -11.59 -1.02
C TYR A 409 -10.96 -11.17 -1.52
N LEU A 410 -11.55 -10.15 -0.89
CA LEU A 410 -12.84 -9.59 -1.33
C LEU A 410 -12.73 -8.97 -2.73
N ARG A 411 -11.62 -8.29 -3.04
CA ARG A 411 -11.37 -7.74 -4.37
C ARG A 411 -11.42 -8.83 -5.45
N ASP A 412 -10.74 -9.96 -5.23
CA ASP A 412 -10.67 -11.03 -6.23
C ASP A 412 -12.04 -11.69 -6.48
N GLU A 413 -12.86 -11.80 -5.44
CA GLU A 413 -14.26 -12.26 -5.53
C GLU A 413 -15.14 -11.27 -6.31
N LEU A 414 -14.95 -9.96 -6.10
CA LEU A 414 -15.67 -8.90 -6.83
C LEU A 414 -15.30 -8.90 -8.33
N LEU A 415 -14.00 -8.98 -8.64
CA LEU A 415 -13.53 -9.06 -10.03
C LEU A 415 -14.10 -10.28 -10.76
N SER A 416 -14.25 -11.42 -10.08
CA SER A 416 -14.83 -12.64 -10.66
C SER A 416 -16.30 -12.51 -11.05
N ARG A 417 -17.00 -11.50 -10.51
CA ARG A 417 -18.42 -11.22 -10.72
C ARG A 417 -18.68 -10.00 -11.60
N GLY A 418 -17.64 -9.52 -12.29
CA GLY A 418 -17.75 -8.34 -13.15
C GLY A 418 -17.95 -7.05 -12.37
N VAL A 419 -17.45 -6.98 -11.13
CA VAL A 419 -17.41 -5.74 -10.36
C VAL A 419 -15.99 -5.19 -10.40
N PHE A 420 -15.83 -4.04 -11.05
CA PHE A 420 -14.62 -3.24 -10.96
C PHE A 420 -14.51 -2.70 -9.54
N VAL A 421 -13.35 -2.89 -8.91
CA VAL A 421 -13.06 -2.40 -7.56
C VAL A 421 -11.61 -1.96 -7.51
N GLU A 422 -11.39 -0.74 -7.03
CA GLU A 422 -10.06 -0.17 -6.93
C GLU A 422 -9.96 0.76 -5.71
N THR A 423 -8.73 1.00 -5.27
CA THR A 423 -8.39 1.92 -4.20
C THR A 423 -7.44 3.01 -4.66
N LEU A 424 -7.52 4.15 -3.98
CA LEU A 424 -6.69 5.32 -4.20
C LEU A 424 -6.48 5.99 -2.85
N GLU A 425 -5.34 6.64 -2.67
CA GLU A 425 -5.05 7.32 -1.42
C GLU A 425 -4.19 8.56 -1.65
N THR A 426 -4.35 9.53 -0.77
CA THR A 426 -3.69 10.84 -0.81
C THR A 426 -3.60 11.37 0.63
N ALA A 427 -2.84 12.43 0.87
CA ALA A 427 -2.88 13.18 2.11
C ALA A 427 -3.02 14.68 1.84
N ALA A 428 -3.79 15.35 2.70
CA ALA A 428 -4.03 16.78 2.62
C ALA A 428 -3.91 17.41 4.01
N THR A 429 -3.57 18.70 4.02
CA THR A 429 -3.60 19.50 5.25
C THR A 429 -5.02 19.61 5.77
N TRP A 430 -5.18 19.86 7.07
CA TRP A 430 -6.50 19.99 7.70
C TRP A 430 -7.38 21.08 7.06
N SER A 431 -6.78 22.13 6.51
CA SER A 431 -7.52 23.22 5.85
C SER A 431 -8.02 22.85 4.46
N ARG A 432 -7.40 21.86 3.79
CA ARG A 432 -7.77 21.41 2.44
C ARG A 432 -8.48 20.06 2.43
N LEU A 433 -8.48 19.32 3.54
CA LEU A 433 -8.96 17.94 3.63
C LEU A 433 -10.39 17.75 3.09
N GLU A 434 -11.31 18.67 3.41
CA GLU A 434 -12.70 18.58 2.95
C GLU A 434 -12.84 18.83 1.44
N GLU A 435 -12.11 19.82 0.92
CA GLU A 435 -12.05 20.11 -0.51
C GLU A 435 -11.48 18.92 -1.27
N THR A 436 -10.32 18.38 -0.82
CA THR A 436 -9.70 17.19 -1.40
C THR A 436 -10.64 15.99 -1.38
N TYR A 437 -11.31 15.73 -0.24
CA TYR A 437 -12.29 14.65 -0.13
C TYR A 437 -13.41 14.81 -1.18
N THR A 438 -13.98 16.01 -1.28
CA THR A 438 -15.14 16.27 -2.13
C THR A 438 -14.78 16.25 -3.61
N SER A 439 -13.67 16.88 -4.00
CA SER A 439 -13.24 17.00 -5.40
C SER A 439 -12.81 15.65 -5.98
N VAL A 440 -12.00 14.88 -5.23
CA VAL A 440 -11.51 13.56 -5.67
C VAL A 440 -12.66 12.56 -5.74
N ARG A 441 -13.54 12.51 -4.72
CA ARG A 441 -14.73 11.66 -4.74
C ARG A 441 -15.62 11.97 -5.94
N ARG A 442 -15.84 13.26 -6.25
CA ARG A 442 -16.61 13.69 -7.42
C ARG A 442 -15.94 13.26 -8.73
N ALA A 443 -14.64 13.46 -8.88
CA ALA A 443 -13.91 13.08 -10.08
C ALA A 443 -14.00 11.57 -10.36
N ILE A 444 -13.86 10.74 -9.32
CA ILE A 444 -14.01 9.27 -9.42
C ILE A 444 -15.43 8.91 -9.87
N LEU A 445 -16.47 9.45 -9.22
CA LEU A 445 -17.86 9.18 -9.57
C LEU A 445 -18.16 9.57 -11.02
N THR A 446 -17.83 10.81 -11.41
CA THR A 446 -18.05 11.30 -12.78
C THR A 446 -17.35 10.42 -13.81
N ALA A 447 -16.10 10.01 -13.56
CA ALA A 447 -15.35 9.17 -14.50
C ALA A 447 -15.95 7.75 -14.64
N LEU A 448 -16.42 7.16 -13.54
CA LEU A 448 -17.07 5.84 -13.55
C LEU A 448 -18.46 5.89 -14.21
N GLU A 449 -19.23 6.96 -13.99
CA GLU A 449 -20.61 7.10 -14.49
C GLU A 449 -20.69 7.68 -15.92
N SER A 450 -19.55 8.13 -16.49
CA SER A 450 -19.46 8.75 -17.82
C SER A 450 -20.05 7.93 -18.98
N LYS A 451 -20.18 6.60 -18.82
CA LYS A 451 -20.79 5.69 -19.80
C LYS A 451 -22.18 5.18 -19.40
N GLY A 452 -22.87 5.86 -18.47
CA GLY A 452 -24.23 5.54 -18.04
C GLY A 452 -24.36 4.45 -16.98
N GLY A 453 -23.23 3.97 -16.43
CA GLY A 453 -23.20 3.05 -15.29
C GLY A 453 -23.50 3.74 -13.95
N ALA A 454 -23.62 2.96 -12.88
CA ALA A 454 -23.67 3.47 -11.51
C ALA A 454 -22.41 3.09 -10.74
N ALA A 455 -21.97 3.98 -9.86
CA ALA A 455 -20.77 3.79 -9.06
C ALA A 455 -21.07 3.93 -7.55
N PHE A 456 -20.18 3.36 -6.74
CA PHE A 456 -20.21 3.50 -5.29
C PHE A 456 -18.81 3.83 -4.80
N VAL A 457 -18.65 4.99 -4.15
CA VAL A 457 -17.35 5.45 -3.64
C VAL A 457 -17.44 5.58 -2.12
N GLN A 458 -16.52 4.90 -1.47
CA GLN A 458 -16.31 4.89 -0.03
C GLN A 458 -15.00 5.60 0.26
N THR A 459 -14.94 6.37 1.34
CA THR A 459 -13.73 7.05 1.78
C THR A 459 -13.56 6.92 3.29
N HIS A 460 -12.32 6.82 3.75
CA HIS A 460 -12.01 7.02 5.16
C HIS A 460 -10.75 7.83 5.36
N ILE A 461 -10.68 8.49 6.53
CA ILE A 461 -9.39 8.89 7.09
C ILE A 461 -8.71 7.62 7.60
N SER A 462 -7.54 7.32 7.04
CA SER A 462 -6.71 6.15 7.39
C SER A 462 -5.61 6.49 8.39
N HIS A 463 -5.08 7.72 8.33
CA HIS A 463 -3.98 8.20 9.16
C HIS A 463 -4.17 9.66 9.56
N VAL A 464 -3.73 10.02 10.78
CA VAL A 464 -3.91 11.36 11.36
C VAL A 464 -2.56 11.96 11.73
N TYR A 465 -2.29 13.16 11.19
CA TYR A 465 -1.09 13.95 11.42
C TYR A 465 -1.42 15.23 12.19
N SER A 466 -0.39 15.91 12.70
CA SER A 466 -0.55 17.22 13.34
C SER A 466 -1.15 18.25 12.38
N ASP A 467 -0.76 18.22 11.12
CA ASP A 467 -1.07 19.22 10.10
C ASP A 467 -2.07 18.73 9.04
N GLY A 468 -2.38 17.44 9.02
CA GLY A 468 -3.32 16.88 8.05
C GLY A 468 -3.77 15.46 8.34
N ALA A 469 -4.32 14.82 7.32
CA ALA A 469 -4.76 13.43 7.37
C ALA A 469 -4.64 12.77 5.99
N SER A 470 -4.49 11.45 5.99
CA SER A 470 -4.60 10.66 4.77
C SER A 470 -6.06 10.28 4.50
N LEU A 471 -6.49 10.45 3.25
CA LEU A 471 -7.75 9.99 2.72
C LEU A 471 -7.51 8.72 1.89
N TYR A 472 -8.34 7.71 2.11
CA TYR A 472 -8.30 6.44 1.38
C TYR A 472 -9.66 6.18 0.76
N PHE A 473 -9.69 6.14 -0.56
CA PHE A 473 -10.86 5.90 -1.38
C PHE A 473 -10.91 4.42 -1.79
N THR A 474 -12.11 3.84 -1.77
CA THR A 474 -12.43 2.55 -2.36
C THR A 474 -13.66 2.73 -3.22
N PHE A 475 -13.58 2.37 -4.49
CA PHE A 475 -14.66 2.63 -5.44
C PHE A 475 -15.01 1.40 -6.23
N LEU A 476 -16.30 1.23 -6.48
CA LEU A 476 -16.90 0.09 -7.15
C LEU A 476 -17.79 0.54 -8.30
N ALA A 477 -17.76 -0.22 -9.40
CA ALA A 477 -18.65 -0.07 -10.54
C ALA A 477 -18.83 -1.41 -11.26
N GLY A 478 -19.74 -1.49 -12.23
CA GLY A 478 -19.71 -2.58 -13.20
C GLY A 478 -18.39 -2.57 -13.98
N LEU A 479 -17.79 -3.74 -14.17
CA LEU A 479 -16.61 -3.90 -15.01
C LEU A 479 -17.00 -3.67 -16.48
N GLU A 480 -16.36 -2.70 -17.11
CA GLU A 480 -16.52 -2.46 -18.55
C GLU A 480 -15.84 -3.56 -19.38
N ALA A 481 -16.27 -3.72 -20.64
CA ALA A 481 -15.61 -4.64 -21.58
C ALA A 481 -14.11 -4.35 -21.73
N ASP A 482 -13.73 -3.07 -21.72
CA ASP A 482 -12.36 -2.62 -21.61
C ASP A 482 -12.08 -2.08 -20.20
N GLY A 483 -11.84 -3.00 -19.27
CA GLY A 483 -11.54 -2.67 -17.87
C GLY A 483 -10.22 -1.91 -17.69
N LEU A 484 -9.27 -2.04 -18.62
CA LEU A 484 -8.01 -1.28 -18.57
C LEU A 484 -8.26 0.18 -18.92
N ALA A 485 -9.01 0.47 -20.00
CA ALA A 485 -9.40 1.83 -20.32
C ALA A 485 -10.32 2.45 -19.25
N GLN A 486 -11.17 1.66 -18.60
CA GLN A 486 -11.94 2.08 -17.43
C GLN A 486 -11.02 2.52 -16.29
N TYR A 487 -10.05 1.69 -15.94
CA TYR A 487 -9.05 2.01 -14.91
C TYR A 487 -8.29 3.31 -15.24
N THR A 488 -7.70 3.41 -16.44
CA THR A 488 -6.90 4.58 -16.85
C THR A 488 -7.71 5.87 -16.77
N ARG A 489 -8.94 5.87 -17.26
CA ARG A 489 -9.84 7.04 -17.23
C ARG A 489 -10.12 7.50 -15.80
N VAL A 490 -10.43 6.57 -14.91
CA VAL A 490 -10.81 6.88 -13.53
C VAL A 490 -9.60 7.35 -12.71
N LYS A 491 -8.47 6.65 -12.84
CA LYS A 491 -7.23 7.02 -12.15
C LYS A 491 -6.71 8.38 -12.62
N ALA A 492 -6.75 8.66 -13.93
CA ALA A 492 -6.34 9.95 -14.46
C ALA A 492 -7.21 11.10 -13.92
N ALA A 493 -8.54 10.93 -13.91
CA ALA A 493 -9.46 11.93 -13.37
C ALA A 493 -9.23 12.17 -11.86
N ALA A 494 -9.02 11.11 -11.10
CA ALA A 494 -8.78 11.20 -9.66
C ALA A 494 -7.43 11.86 -9.34
N SER A 495 -6.36 11.49 -10.04
CA SER A 495 -5.03 12.08 -9.90
C SER A 495 -5.01 13.57 -10.28
N ALA A 496 -5.70 13.96 -11.35
CA ALA A 496 -5.85 15.38 -11.70
C ALA A 496 -6.58 16.17 -10.60
N ALA A 497 -7.62 15.60 -9.99
CA ALA A 497 -8.32 16.22 -8.86
C ALA A 497 -7.46 16.32 -7.59
N ILE A 498 -6.60 15.33 -7.33
CA ILE A 498 -5.62 15.38 -6.23
C ILE A 498 -4.64 16.55 -6.43
N VAL A 499 -4.06 16.66 -7.63
CA VAL A 499 -3.13 17.74 -7.97
C VAL A 499 -3.80 19.11 -7.85
N ALA A 500 -5.01 19.25 -8.40
CA ALA A 500 -5.77 20.51 -8.32
C ALA A 500 -6.09 20.92 -6.88
N ALA A 501 -6.29 19.96 -5.97
CA ALA A 501 -6.50 20.21 -4.55
C ALA A 501 -5.21 20.51 -3.76
N CYS A 502 -4.04 20.43 -4.40
CA CYS A 502 -2.71 20.48 -3.79
C CYS A 502 -2.54 19.47 -2.64
N ALA A 503 -3.07 18.27 -2.83
CA ALA A 503 -2.84 17.13 -1.95
C ALA A 503 -1.69 16.27 -2.51
N THR A 504 -1.08 15.41 -1.69
CA THR A 504 0.00 14.54 -2.15
C THR A 504 -0.53 13.50 -3.14
N ILE A 505 0.15 13.24 -4.25
CA ILE A 505 -0.31 12.30 -5.28
C ILE A 505 -0.48 10.89 -4.74
N THR A 506 0.35 10.54 -3.76
CA THR A 506 0.29 9.30 -2.99
C THR A 506 0.62 9.64 -1.54
N HIS A 507 0.14 8.83 -0.60
CA HIS A 507 0.58 8.87 0.80
C HIS A 507 1.34 7.59 1.20
N HIS A 508 1.01 6.42 0.65
CA HIS A 508 1.67 5.15 0.98
C HIS A 508 1.58 4.02 -0.07
N HIS A 509 0.88 4.20 -1.20
CA HIS A 509 0.90 3.21 -2.28
C HIS A 509 2.22 3.25 -3.08
N GLY A 510 2.88 4.40 -3.12
CA GLY A 510 4.07 4.64 -3.93
C GLY A 510 3.72 5.33 -5.24
N VAL A 511 4.74 5.66 -6.02
CA VAL A 511 4.64 6.36 -7.28
C VAL A 511 4.37 5.38 -8.43
N GLY A 512 5.19 4.35 -8.55
CA GLY A 512 5.12 3.35 -9.61
C GLY A 512 5.02 3.97 -11.01
N THR A 513 4.22 3.35 -11.87
CA THR A 513 3.86 3.89 -13.19
C THR A 513 2.62 4.78 -13.13
N ASP A 514 1.73 4.54 -12.17
CA ASP A 514 0.45 5.27 -12.05
C ASP A 514 0.64 6.76 -11.75
N HIS A 515 1.54 7.06 -10.81
CA HIS A 515 1.70 8.41 -10.27
C HIS A 515 2.96 9.09 -10.77
N ALA A 516 3.89 8.36 -11.41
CA ALA A 516 5.09 8.95 -12.03
C ALA A 516 4.77 10.13 -12.96
N PRO A 517 3.68 10.09 -13.77
CA PRO A 517 3.27 11.23 -14.57
C PRO A 517 3.05 12.51 -13.73
N TYR A 518 2.49 12.40 -12.52
CA TYR A 518 2.09 13.55 -11.71
C TYR A 518 3.18 14.07 -10.77
N MET A 519 4.37 13.44 -10.74
CA MET A 519 5.47 13.83 -9.85
C MET A 519 5.93 15.28 -10.05
N GLY A 520 5.91 15.78 -11.29
CA GLY A 520 6.24 17.18 -11.57
C GLY A 520 5.35 18.18 -10.82
N ALA A 521 4.08 17.83 -10.59
CA ALA A 521 3.15 18.66 -9.83
C ALA A 521 3.40 18.64 -8.31
N GLU A 522 3.96 17.55 -7.76
CA GLU A 522 4.22 17.43 -6.33
C GLU A 522 5.58 18.02 -5.93
N ILE A 523 6.64 17.70 -6.66
CA ILE A 523 8.02 18.09 -6.29
C ILE A 523 8.64 19.13 -7.21
N GLY A 524 7.90 19.59 -8.23
CA GLY A 524 8.37 20.53 -9.23
C GLY A 524 9.37 19.93 -10.22
N GLU A 525 9.50 20.56 -11.39
CA GLU A 525 10.41 20.10 -12.46
C GLU A 525 11.88 20.05 -12.03
N LEU A 526 12.31 21.00 -11.18
CA LEU A 526 13.67 20.95 -10.63
C LEU A 526 13.84 19.76 -9.67
N GLY A 527 12.82 19.44 -8.87
CA GLY A 527 12.82 18.26 -8.00
C GLY A 527 12.95 16.96 -8.81
N VAL A 528 12.20 16.85 -9.92
CA VAL A 528 12.33 15.71 -10.84
C VAL A 528 13.75 15.61 -11.41
N LYS A 529 14.37 16.74 -11.80
CA LYS A 529 15.76 16.76 -12.28
C LYS A 529 16.77 16.36 -11.21
N VAL A 530 16.56 16.75 -9.95
CA VAL A 530 17.40 16.32 -8.82
C VAL A 530 17.30 14.81 -8.63
N LEU A 531 16.08 14.26 -8.64
CA LEU A 531 15.85 12.81 -8.52
C LEU A 531 16.49 12.03 -9.67
N ALA A 532 16.38 12.54 -10.90
CA ALA A 532 17.05 11.99 -12.07
C ALA A 532 18.58 12.08 -11.97
N GLY A 533 19.12 13.13 -11.34
CA GLY A 533 20.54 13.27 -11.05
C GLY A 533 21.05 12.18 -10.11
N ILE A 534 20.35 11.96 -9.00
CA ILE A 534 20.64 10.89 -8.04
C ILE A 534 20.61 9.53 -8.73
N LYS A 535 19.56 9.26 -9.52
CA LYS A 535 19.41 8.04 -10.32
C LYS A 535 20.61 7.81 -11.23
N ARG A 536 21.07 8.82 -11.98
CA ARG A 536 22.26 8.70 -12.84
C ARG A 536 23.55 8.42 -12.07
N THR A 537 23.65 8.85 -10.81
CA THR A 537 24.83 8.55 -9.98
C THR A 537 24.83 7.12 -9.49
N LEU A 538 23.69 6.61 -9.02
CA LEU A 538 23.59 5.26 -8.42
C LEU A 538 23.38 4.17 -9.48
N ASP A 539 22.74 4.50 -10.58
CA ASP A 539 22.48 3.63 -11.72
C ASP A 539 22.79 4.36 -13.04
N PRO A 540 24.08 4.46 -13.41
CA PRO A 540 24.52 5.20 -14.60
C PRO A 540 23.94 4.67 -15.91
N GLU A 541 23.72 3.35 -15.99
CA GLU A 541 23.19 2.70 -17.20
C GLU A 541 21.66 2.76 -17.28
N GLY A 542 20.99 3.02 -16.15
CA GLY A 542 19.53 3.11 -16.05
C GLY A 542 18.83 1.75 -15.98
N ILE A 543 19.53 0.69 -15.58
CA ILE A 543 18.99 -0.69 -15.58
C ILE A 543 17.95 -0.94 -14.48
N MET A 544 17.97 -0.16 -13.40
CA MET A 544 17.14 -0.40 -12.22
C MET A 544 15.70 0.09 -12.42
N ASN A 545 14.74 -0.82 -12.31
CA ASN A 545 13.29 -0.61 -12.42
C ASN A 545 12.84 0.47 -13.42
N PRO A 546 13.10 0.29 -14.74
CA PRO A 546 12.80 1.30 -15.74
C PRO A 546 11.33 1.73 -15.75
N GLY A 547 11.10 3.04 -15.96
CA GLY A 547 9.77 3.62 -16.15
C GLY A 547 8.98 3.95 -14.87
N LYS A 548 9.59 3.80 -13.68
CA LYS A 548 8.95 4.11 -12.38
C LYS A 548 9.64 5.30 -11.72
N LEU A 549 8.93 5.93 -10.78
CA LEU A 549 9.38 7.02 -9.90
C LEU A 549 9.71 8.34 -10.62
N ILE A 550 10.45 8.30 -11.73
CA ILE A 550 10.86 9.46 -12.51
C ILE A 550 10.05 9.46 -13.82
N PRO A 551 9.26 10.52 -14.11
CA PRO A 551 8.53 10.62 -15.38
C PRO A 551 9.47 10.53 -16.59
N THR A 552 9.10 9.71 -17.58
CA THR A 552 9.91 9.45 -18.79
C THR A 552 9.56 10.38 -19.96
N ALA A 553 8.45 11.12 -19.88
CA ALA A 553 8.06 12.18 -20.80
C ALA A 553 7.30 13.28 -20.04
N PRO A 554 7.46 14.57 -20.42
CA PRO A 554 6.56 15.62 -19.95
C PRO A 554 5.15 15.31 -20.46
N ILE A 555 4.16 15.42 -19.59
CA ILE A 555 2.76 15.27 -19.97
C ILE A 555 2.35 16.54 -20.70
N PRO A 556 1.53 16.46 -21.77
CA PRO A 556 1.00 17.65 -22.41
C PRO A 556 0.29 18.54 -21.37
N ASP A 557 0.71 19.81 -21.28
CA ASP A 557 0.23 20.83 -20.33
C ASP A 557 -1.31 20.92 -20.26
N GLU A 558 -2.02 20.51 -21.31
CA GLU A 558 -3.47 20.57 -21.40
C GLU A 558 -4.20 19.50 -20.56
N THR A 559 -3.50 18.51 -19.99
CA THR A 559 -4.14 17.35 -19.32
C THR A 559 -3.99 17.30 -17.80
N ILE A 560 -3.08 18.07 -17.21
CA ILE A 560 -2.92 18.18 -15.76
C ILE A 560 -3.12 19.65 -15.39
N PRO A 561 -4.10 19.97 -14.52
CA PRO A 561 -4.21 21.32 -13.98
C PRO A 561 -2.88 21.70 -13.34
N THR A 562 -2.23 22.77 -13.79
CA THR A 562 -1.11 23.35 -13.05
C THR A 562 -1.61 23.63 -11.63
N ALA A 563 -0.94 23.04 -10.63
CA ALA A 563 -1.27 23.34 -9.24
C ALA A 563 -1.28 24.88 -9.10
N PRO A 564 -2.34 25.49 -8.54
CA PRO A 564 -2.38 26.93 -8.35
C PRO A 564 -1.12 27.36 -7.62
N GLU A 565 -0.51 28.50 -8.01
CA GLU A 565 0.67 29.06 -7.35
C GLU A 565 0.46 28.95 -5.84
N ALA A 566 1.26 28.11 -5.19
CA ALA A 566 1.16 27.91 -3.76
C ALA A 566 1.25 29.29 -3.11
N LEU A 567 0.22 29.67 -2.36
CA LEU A 567 0.15 30.92 -1.61
C LEU A 567 1.50 31.14 -0.91
N GLN A 568 2.17 32.23 -1.29
CA GLN A 568 3.28 32.83 -0.54
C GLN A 568 2.89 33.06 0.92
#